data_AF-A0A2V6D3C7-F1
#
_entry.id   AF-A0A2V6D3C7-F1
#
_cell.length_a   1.000
_cell.length_b   1.000
_cell.length_c   1.000
_cell.angle_alpha   90.00
_cell.angle_beta   90.00
_cell.angle_gamma   90.00
#
_symmetry.space_group_name_H-M   'P 1'
#
loop_
_entity.id
_entity.type
_entity.pdbx_description
1 polymer ?
#
loop_
_entity_poly.entity_id
_entity_poly.type
_entity_poly.pdbx_seq_one_letter_code
_entity_poly.pdbx_strand_id
1 'polypeptide(L)'
;MFTFANNISLISASVTPGQSGAAGLAGPPIVNGTRVTLNLTAVTNQQVLTVNLTGVSDGLVSSDLAIPIGILAGDTNVDHLVNAKDVNRTKTASGRVVSRTNFTIDVNLDGQINVDDTNFVKSFLGTSLP
;
A
#
# COMPACT_ATOMS: atom_id res chain seq x y z
N MET A 1 -0.27 -7.13 -0.10
CA MET A 1 0.03 -8.57 -0.23
C MET A 1 1.25 -8.87 0.62
N PHE A 2 1.18 -9.89 1.46
CA PHE A 2 2.33 -10.39 2.25
C PHE A 2 2.81 -11.71 1.64
N THR A 3 4.12 -11.92 1.67
CA THR A 3 4.74 -13.16 1.19
C THR A 3 5.56 -13.78 2.32
N PHE A 4 5.35 -15.06 2.55
CA PHE A 4 6.01 -15.88 3.57
C PHE A 4 7.03 -16.82 2.92
N ALA A 5 7.96 -17.35 3.72
CA ALA A 5 8.96 -18.30 3.23
C ALA A 5 8.33 -19.67 2.92
N ASN A 6 7.37 -20.10 3.76
CA ASN A 6 6.66 -21.37 3.65
C ASN A 6 5.19 -21.15 3.30
N ASN A 7 4.50 -22.23 2.95
CA ASN A 7 3.05 -22.21 2.85
C ASN A 7 2.46 -21.93 4.23
N ILE A 8 1.44 -21.07 4.29
CA ILE A 8 0.84 -20.67 5.56
C ILE A 8 -0.68 -20.88 5.56
N SER A 9 -1.23 -20.96 6.77
CA SER A 9 -2.62 -20.69 7.10
C SER A 9 -2.69 -19.51 8.08
N LEU A 10 -3.89 -18.95 8.28
CA LEU A 10 -4.16 -17.97 9.31
C LEU A 10 -5.60 -18.12 9.80
N ILE A 11 -5.89 -17.67 11.02
CA ILE A 11 -7.24 -17.72 11.60
C ILE A 11 -8.08 -16.56 11.09
N SER A 12 -7.54 -15.34 11.17
CA SER A 12 -8.23 -14.13 10.75
C SER A 12 -7.26 -13.01 10.40
N ALA A 13 -7.79 -11.97 9.76
CA ALA A 13 -7.09 -10.72 9.54
C ALA A 13 -7.99 -9.55 9.95
N SER A 14 -7.40 -8.48 10.43
CA SER A 14 -8.08 -7.21 10.70
C SER A 14 -7.19 -6.04 10.30
N VAL A 15 -7.79 -4.85 10.22
CA VAL A 15 -7.05 -3.61 10.00
C VAL A 15 -7.41 -2.61 11.09
N THR A 16 -6.40 -1.96 11.64
CA THR A 16 -6.54 -0.87 12.61
C THR A 16 -6.09 0.40 11.91
N PRO A 17 -7.01 1.35 11.62
CA PRO A 17 -6.63 2.63 11.02
C PRO A 17 -5.68 3.43 11.90
N GLY A 18 -4.92 4.34 11.29
CA GLY A 18 -4.14 5.32 12.03
C GLY A 18 -5.04 6.31 12.77
N GLN A 19 -4.45 7.13 13.64
CA GLN A 19 -5.22 8.14 14.39
C GLN A 19 -5.99 9.07 13.42
N SER A 20 -7.30 9.20 13.63
CA SER A 20 -8.21 9.96 12.76
C SER A 20 -8.33 9.45 11.31
N GLY A 21 -7.73 8.30 11.00
CA GLY A 21 -7.85 7.63 9.72
C GLY A 21 -9.02 6.66 9.68
N ALA A 22 -9.37 6.22 8.47
CA ALA A 22 -10.26 5.10 8.25
C ALA A 22 -9.58 4.06 7.35
N ALA A 23 -9.91 2.80 7.57
CA ALA A 23 -9.55 1.67 6.74
C ALA A 23 -10.40 0.48 7.17
N GLY A 24 -10.75 -0.40 6.24
CA GLY A 24 -11.46 -1.63 6.50
C GLY A 24 -11.00 -2.75 5.57
N LEU A 25 -11.44 -3.97 5.86
CA LEU A 25 -11.28 -5.11 4.96
C LEU A 25 -12.52 -5.27 4.08
N ALA A 26 -12.30 -5.39 2.77
CA ALA A 26 -13.30 -5.77 1.79
C ALA A 26 -13.32 -7.30 1.63
N GLY A 27 -13.97 -7.97 2.58
CA GLY A 27 -14.07 -9.43 2.61
C GLY A 27 -12.94 -10.12 3.38
N PRO A 28 -12.93 -11.46 3.38
CA PRO A 28 -11.96 -12.25 4.14
C PRO A 28 -10.55 -12.21 3.51
N PRO A 29 -9.50 -12.53 4.30
CA PRO A 29 -8.15 -12.74 3.77
C PRO A 29 -8.12 -13.86 2.74
N ILE A 30 -7.39 -13.66 1.64
CA ILE A 30 -7.16 -14.66 0.61
C ILE A 30 -5.78 -15.26 0.81
N VAL A 31 -5.72 -16.55 1.15
CA VAL A 31 -4.47 -17.29 1.34
C VAL A 31 -4.22 -18.20 0.15
N ASN A 32 -3.06 -18.07 -0.49
CA ASN A 32 -2.64 -18.91 -1.62
C ASN A 32 -1.17 -19.31 -1.45
N GLY A 33 -0.96 -20.50 -0.87
CA GLY A 33 0.37 -21.02 -0.55
C GLY A 33 1.11 -20.09 0.40
N THR A 34 2.12 -19.40 -0.12
CA THR A 34 2.96 -18.45 0.64
C THR A 34 2.44 -17.01 0.64
N ARG A 35 1.32 -16.74 -0.03
CA ARG A 35 0.81 -15.37 -0.22
C ARG A 35 -0.48 -15.13 0.53
N VAL A 36 -0.53 -13.97 1.21
CA VAL A 36 -1.75 -13.42 1.80
C VAL A 36 -2.12 -12.13 1.09
N THR A 37 -3.32 -12.09 0.54
CA THR A 37 -3.90 -10.88 -0.06
C THR A 37 -5.07 -10.41 0.80
N LEU A 38 -5.00 -9.13 1.21
CA LEU A 38 -6.08 -8.43 1.88
C LEU A 38 -6.59 -7.35 0.95
N ASN A 39 -7.89 -7.35 0.67
CA ASN A 39 -8.53 -6.26 -0.05
C ASN A 39 -8.90 -5.20 0.98
N LEU A 40 -8.36 -3.99 0.84
CA LEU A 40 -8.68 -2.88 1.72
C LEU A 40 -9.81 -2.04 1.12
N THR A 41 -10.57 -1.38 1.97
CA THR A 41 -11.61 -0.41 1.57
C THR A 41 -11.62 0.78 2.51
N ALA A 42 -12.21 1.89 2.06
CA ALA A 42 -12.36 3.14 2.82
C ALA A 42 -11.05 3.63 3.47
N VAL A 43 -9.92 3.46 2.76
CA VAL A 43 -8.59 3.81 3.27
C VAL A 43 -8.36 5.31 3.08
N THR A 44 -8.23 6.06 4.17
CA THR A 44 -7.87 7.48 4.12
C THR A 44 -6.39 7.68 3.81
N ASN A 45 -6.06 8.83 3.21
CA ASN A 45 -4.67 9.26 3.01
C ASN A 45 -4.02 9.71 4.33
N GLN A 46 -2.70 9.87 4.36
CA GLN A 46 -1.91 10.43 5.46
C GLN A 46 -2.12 9.68 6.78
N GLN A 47 -1.92 8.36 6.75
CA GLN A 47 -1.99 7.53 7.95
C GLN A 47 -0.99 6.40 7.91
N VAL A 48 -0.59 5.94 9.10
CA VAL A 48 0.01 4.62 9.28
C VAL A 48 -1.07 3.72 9.87
N LEU A 49 -1.60 2.79 9.05
CA LEU A 49 -2.53 1.76 9.53
C LEU A 49 -1.74 0.53 9.97
N THR A 50 -2.34 -0.31 10.80
CA THR A 50 -1.77 -1.61 11.18
C THR A 50 -2.63 -2.73 10.61
N VAL A 51 -2.02 -3.62 9.84
CA VAL A 51 -2.62 -4.90 9.48
C VAL A 51 -2.29 -5.91 10.56
N ASN A 52 -3.32 -6.53 11.14
CA ASN A 52 -3.16 -7.61 12.10
C ASN A 52 -3.51 -8.94 11.43
N LEU A 53 -2.60 -9.90 11.45
CA LEU A 53 -2.82 -11.27 11.04
C LEU A 53 -2.79 -12.15 12.28
N THR A 54 -3.86 -12.86 12.57
CA THR A 54 -3.98 -13.71 13.76
C THR A 54 -3.83 -15.17 13.41
N GLY A 55 -3.02 -15.88 14.19
CA GLY A 55 -2.78 -17.32 14.06
C GLY A 55 -2.10 -17.71 12.77
N VAL A 56 -1.18 -16.88 12.26
CA VAL A 56 -0.38 -17.22 11.07
C VAL A 56 0.46 -18.45 11.39
N SER A 57 0.30 -19.53 10.63
CA SER A 57 0.97 -20.81 10.89
C SER A 57 1.53 -21.42 9.63
N ASP A 58 2.74 -21.97 9.69
CA ASP A 58 3.33 -22.77 8.61
C ASP A 58 3.16 -24.29 8.82
N GLY A 59 2.37 -24.69 9.82
CA GLY A 59 2.16 -26.07 10.22
C GLY A 59 3.15 -26.58 11.28
N LEU A 60 4.20 -25.82 11.59
CA LEU A 60 5.15 -26.13 12.66
C LEU A 60 5.07 -25.09 13.79
N VAL A 61 4.99 -23.82 13.42
CA VAL A 61 4.94 -22.69 14.36
C VAL A 61 3.77 -21.77 14.00
N SER A 62 3.14 -21.20 15.02
CA SER A 62 2.09 -20.18 14.85
C SER A 62 2.44 -18.89 15.58
N SER A 63 2.11 -17.74 14.98
CA SER A 63 2.29 -16.43 15.60
C SER A 63 1.25 -15.42 15.10
N ASP A 64 1.02 -14.39 15.89
CA ASP A 64 0.26 -13.21 15.49
C ASP A 64 1.23 -12.14 14.96
N LEU A 65 0.85 -11.47 13.87
CA LEU A 65 1.65 -10.43 13.23
C LEU A 65 0.90 -9.10 13.21
N ALA A 66 1.52 -8.05 13.72
CA ALA A 66 1.06 -6.67 13.60
C ALA A 66 2.02 -5.90 12.69
N ILE A 67 1.54 -5.49 11.52
CA ILE A 67 2.37 -4.93 10.45
C ILE A 67 1.91 -3.50 10.14
N PRO A 68 2.71 -2.47 10.45
CA PRO A 68 2.39 -1.10 10.10
C PRO A 68 2.56 -0.87 8.59
N ILE A 69 1.64 -0.12 7.99
CA ILE A 69 1.64 0.25 6.56
C ILE A 69 1.32 1.74 6.45
N GLY A 70 2.25 2.49 5.85
CA GLY A 70 2.05 3.89 5.49
C GLY A 70 1.17 4.03 4.26
N ILE A 71 0.16 4.90 4.33
CA ILE A 71 -0.69 5.30 3.22
C ILE A 71 -0.44 6.79 2.95
N LEU A 72 0.28 7.07 1.87
CA LEU A 72 0.58 8.43 1.43
C LEU A 72 0.43 8.55 -0.09
N ALA A 73 -0.70 9.10 -0.53
CA ALA A 73 -0.99 9.36 -1.93
C ALA A 73 -0.05 10.43 -2.48
N GLY A 74 0.58 10.13 -3.62
CA GLY A 74 1.52 11.02 -4.29
C GLY A 74 2.98 10.84 -3.86
N ASP A 75 3.27 10.03 -2.84
CA ASP A 75 4.64 9.62 -2.49
C ASP A 75 5.06 8.48 -3.42
N THR A 76 5.75 8.85 -4.49
CA THR A 76 6.11 7.92 -5.55
C THR A 76 7.47 7.28 -5.30
N ASN A 77 8.33 7.89 -4.49
CA ASN A 77 9.66 7.39 -4.16
C ASN A 77 9.74 6.68 -2.80
N VAL A 78 8.63 6.65 -2.05
CA VAL A 78 8.47 5.96 -0.76
C VAL A 78 9.41 6.54 0.31
N ASP A 79 9.62 7.86 0.30
CA ASP A 79 10.41 8.56 1.32
C ASP A 79 9.57 9.21 2.43
N HIS A 80 8.26 8.92 2.44
CA HIS A 80 7.27 9.32 3.43
C HIS A 80 6.93 10.84 3.42
N LEU A 81 7.32 11.56 2.37
CA LEU A 81 7.04 12.98 2.20
C LEU A 81 6.81 13.33 0.72
N VAL A 82 5.62 13.80 0.37
CA VAL A 82 5.33 14.24 -1.00
C VAL A 82 6.01 15.58 -1.28
N ASN A 83 7.05 15.55 -2.12
CA ASN A 83 7.86 16.73 -2.39
C ASN A 83 8.25 16.85 -3.88
N ALA A 84 9.16 17.78 -4.20
CA ALA A 84 9.60 18.02 -5.57
C ALA A 84 10.26 16.80 -6.23
N LYS A 85 10.81 15.86 -5.46
CA LYS A 85 11.38 14.61 -5.97
C LYS A 85 10.31 13.73 -6.58
N ASP A 86 9.13 13.63 -5.98
CA ASP A 86 7.99 12.89 -6.53
C ASP A 86 7.51 13.51 -7.83
N VAL A 87 7.31 14.83 -7.84
CA VAL A 87 6.89 15.57 -9.04
C VAL A 87 7.88 15.32 -10.18
N ASN A 88 9.18 15.39 -9.91
CA ASN A 88 10.21 15.16 -10.91
C ASN A 88 10.27 13.69 -11.36
N ARG A 89 10.13 12.73 -10.44
CA ARG A 89 10.07 11.30 -10.75
C ARG A 89 8.90 10.96 -11.66
N THR A 90 7.71 11.47 -11.36
CA THR A 90 6.51 11.28 -12.19
C THR A 90 6.65 11.96 -13.54
N LYS A 91 7.10 13.23 -13.56
CA LYS A 91 7.28 13.98 -14.80
C LYS A 91 8.30 13.33 -15.76
N THR A 92 9.40 12.82 -15.24
CA THR A 92 10.44 12.14 -16.05
C THR A 92 10.02 10.75 -16.54
N ALA A 93 8.98 10.17 -15.93
CA ALA A 93 8.39 8.91 -16.35
C ALA A 93 7.18 9.08 -17.30
N SER A 94 6.71 10.30 -17.55
CA SER A 94 5.60 10.59 -18.46
C SER A 94 5.83 9.96 -19.84
N GLY A 95 4.79 9.28 -20.35
CA GLY A 95 4.80 8.53 -21.60
C GLY A 95 5.42 7.13 -21.51
N ARG A 96 5.95 6.71 -20.35
CA ARG A 96 6.40 5.33 -20.16
C ARG A 96 5.22 4.39 -19.96
N VAL A 97 5.32 3.20 -20.52
CA VAL A 97 4.36 2.11 -20.30
C VAL A 97 4.41 1.67 -18.83
N VAL A 98 3.23 1.45 -18.24
CA VAL A 98 3.11 0.91 -16.88
C VAL A 98 3.66 -0.52 -16.83
N SER A 99 4.45 -0.81 -15.81
CA SER A 99 5.19 -2.04 -15.61
C SER A 99 5.38 -2.33 -14.13
N ARG A 100 5.89 -3.52 -13.81
CA ARG A 100 6.14 -3.95 -12.42
C ARG A 100 7.15 -3.07 -11.66
N THR A 101 7.95 -2.25 -12.34
CA THR A 101 8.96 -1.40 -11.71
C THR A 101 8.56 0.08 -11.60
N ASN A 102 7.48 0.50 -12.25
CA ASN A 102 7.03 1.90 -12.26
C ASN A 102 5.53 2.06 -11.98
N PHE A 103 4.78 0.99 -11.68
CA PHE A 103 3.35 1.08 -11.37
C PHE A 103 3.01 2.03 -10.22
N THR A 104 3.95 2.33 -9.32
CA THR A 104 3.75 3.33 -8.24
C THR A 104 3.73 4.77 -8.73
N ILE A 105 4.03 5.03 -10.01
CA ILE A 105 3.99 6.36 -10.63
C ILE A 105 2.61 6.65 -11.22
N ASP A 106 1.90 5.62 -11.68
CA ASP A 106 0.50 5.70 -12.12
C ASP A 106 -0.36 5.82 -10.86
N VAL A 107 -0.51 7.05 -10.38
CA VAL A 107 -1.13 7.36 -9.07
C VAL A 107 -2.64 7.55 -9.19
N ASN A 108 -3.14 7.81 -10.41
CA ASN A 108 -4.57 7.84 -10.69
C ASN A 108 -5.14 6.46 -11.09
N LEU A 109 -4.28 5.46 -11.28
CA LEU A 109 -4.60 4.07 -11.59
C LEU A 109 -5.32 3.88 -12.93
N ASP A 110 -5.04 4.73 -13.92
CA ASP A 110 -5.69 4.68 -15.23
C ASP A 110 -4.93 3.82 -16.27
N GLY A 111 -3.76 3.29 -15.88
CA GLY A 111 -2.91 2.45 -16.73
C GLY A 111 -1.92 3.23 -17.61
N GLN A 112 -1.85 4.55 -17.46
CA GLN A 112 -0.93 5.42 -18.19
C GLN A 112 -0.15 6.29 -17.21
N ILE A 113 1.13 6.52 -17.52
CA ILE A 113 1.93 7.50 -16.78
C ILE A 113 1.99 8.78 -17.60
N ASN A 114 1.35 9.85 -17.14
CA ASN A 114 1.23 11.09 -17.90
C ASN A 114 1.18 12.36 -17.01
N VAL A 115 0.63 13.45 -17.56
CA VAL A 115 0.54 14.74 -16.87
C VAL A 115 -0.50 14.73 -15.75
N ASP A 116 -1.51 13.87 -15.82
CA ASP A 116 -2.56 13.76 -14.82
C ASP A 116 -2.00 13.17 -13.52
N ASP A 117 -1.09 12.18 -13.60
CA ASP A 117 -0.32 11.72 -12.45
C ASP A 117 0.52 12.84 -11.83
N THR A 118 1.16 13.65 -12.69
CA THR A 118 1.99 14.78 -12.23
C THR A 118 1.12 15.81 -11.49
N ASN A 119 -0.08 16.06 -11.98
CA ASN A 119 -1.03 16.98 -11.34
C ASN A 119 -1.60 16.40 -10.04
N PHE A 120 -1.85 15.09 -10.01
CA PHE A 120 -2.24 14.38 -8.79
C PHE A 120 -1.16 14.54 -7.72
N VAL A 121 0.10 14.21 -8.00
CA VAL A 121 1.21 14.36 -7.05
C VAL A 121 1.31 15.81 -6.54
N LYS A 122 1.17 16.79 -7.43
CA LYS A 122 1.17 18.22 -7.05
C LYS A 122 0.06 18.58 -6.06
N SER A 123 -1.12 17.96 -6.15
CA SER A 123 -2.23 18.23 -5.22
C SER A 123 -1.96 17.72 -3.79
N PHE A 124 -0.95 16.86 -3.60
CA PHE A 124 -0.56 16.31 -2.30
C PHE A 124 0.79 16.86 -1.80
N LEU A 125 1.38 17.87 -2.45
CA LEU A 125 2.66 18.45 -2.03
C LEU A 125 2.63 18.91 -0.57
N GLY A 126 3.67 18.55 0.18
CA GLY A 126 3.83 18.87 1.59
C GLY A 126 3.11 17.91 2.55
N THR A 127 2.35 16.94 2.05
CA THR A 127 1.80 15.87 2.89
C THR A 127 2.88 14.86 3.28
N SER A 128 2.78 14.30 4.48
CA SER A 128 3.73 13.32 5.02
C SER A 128 2.99 12.29 5.88
N LEU A 129 3.66 11.17 6.14
CA LEU A 129 3.19 10.23 7.17
C LEU A 129 3.42 10.83 8.57
N PRO A 130 2.49 10.60 9.51
CA PRO A 130 2.60 11.06 10.90
C PRO A 130 3.67 10.31 11.71
#